data_AF-A0A7C5RLY9-F1
#
_entry.id   AF-A0A7C5RLY9-F1
#
_cell.length_a   1.000
_cell.length_b   1.000
_cell.length_c   1.000
_cell.angle_alpha   90.00
_cell.angle_beta   90.00
_cell.angle_gamma   90.00
#
_symmetry.space_group_name_H-M   'P 1'
#
loop_
_entity.id
_entity.type
_entity.pdbx_description
1 polymer ?
#
loop_
_entity_poly.entity_id
_entity_poly.type
_entity_poly.pdbx_seq_one_letter_code
_entity_poly.pdbx_strand_id
1 'polypeptide(L)' 'MSGKWSLRVGDYRVIYAIDEKEKVVLLYSVGHRKKIYR' A
#
# COMPACT_ATOMS: atom_id res chain seq x y z
N MET A 1 -6.25 14.79 1.14
CA MET A 1 -5.95 13.53 0.42
C MET A 1 -6.12 12.35 1.38
N SER A 2 -7.35 11.97 1.70
CA SER A 2 -7.67 10.83 2.59
C SER A 2 -8.22 9.68 1.72
N GLY A 3 -7.48 8.58 1.61
CA GLY A 3 -7.88 7.43 0.78
C GLY A 3 -6.78 6.41 0.48
N LYS A 4 -5.53 6.69 0.86
CA LYS A 4 -4.43 5.73 0.77
C LYS A 4 -4.28 4.97 2.08
N TRP A 5 -4.28 3.65 1.98
CA TRP A 5 -4.07 2.70 3.05
C TRP A 5 -2.66 2.11 2.98
N SER A 6 -2.20 1.57 4.11
CA SER A 6 -0.89 0.94 4.23
C SER A 6 -1.03 -0.44 4.84
N LEU A 7 -0.69 -1.49 4.10
CA LEU A 7 -0.68 -2.87 4.58
C LEU A 7 0.76 -3.31 4.89
N ARG A 8 0.92 -4.08 5.96
CA ARG A 8 2.17 -4.76 6.29
C ARG A 8 2.09 -6.23 5.91
N VAL A 9 3.03 -6.67 5.09
CA VAL A 9 3.21 -8.09 4.73
C VAL A 9 4.67 -8.47 4.95
N GLY A 10 4.96 -9.13 6.07
CA GLY A 10 6.32 -9.43 6.49
C GLY A 10 7.21 -8.17 6.56
N ASP A 11 8.26 -8.16 5.74
CA ASP A 11 9.21 -7.05 5.61
C ASP A 11 8.81 -5.99 4.58
N TYR A 12 7.67 -6.15 3.91
CA TYR A 12 7.18 -5.21 2.91
C TYR A 12 6.10 -4.28 3.45
N ARG A 13 6.09 -3.07 2.91
CA ARG A 13 5.01 -2.10 3.05
C ARG A 13 4.34 -1.93 1.69
N VAL A 14 3.02 -2.08 1.67
CA VAL A 14 2.19 -1.90 0.48
C VAL A 14 1.32 -0.66 0.69
N ILE A 15 1.40 0.29 -0.22
CA ILE A 15 0.52 1.46 -0.26
C ILE A 15 -0.55 1.21 -1.31
N TYR A 16 -1.82 1.33 -0.93
CA TYR A 16 -2.94 0.98 -1.80
C TYR A 16 -4.15 1.85 -1.53
N ALA A 17 -5.14 1.80 -2.42
CA ALA A 17 -6.49 2.32 -2.20
C ALA A 17 -7.52 1.25 -2.54
N ILE A 18 -8.71 1.37 -1.95
CA ILE A 18 -9.86 0.53 -2.24
C ILE A 18 -10.87 1.41 -2.97
N ASP A 19 -11.27 0.99 -4.16
CA ASP A 19 -12.43 1.52 -4.85
C ASP A 19 -13.61 0.55 -4.60
N GLU A 20 -14.50 0.92 -3.68
CA GLU A 20 -15.65 0.08 -3.31
C GLU A 20 -16.69 0.00 -4.42
N LYS A 21 -16.79 1.03 -5.26
CA LYS A 21 -17.77 1.09 -6.35
C LYS A 21 -17.39 0.11 -7.44
N GLU A 22 -16.13 0.14 -7.86
CA GLU A 22 -15.60 -0.74 -8.91
C GLU A 22 -15.16 -2.09 -8.35
N LYS A 23 -15.15 -2.26 -7.01
CA LYS A 23 -14.67 -3.46 -6.30
C LYS A 23 -13.21 -3.81 -6.62
N VAL A 24 -12.36 -2.79 -6.76
CA VAL A 24 -10.95 -2.95 -7.12
C VAL A 24 -10.05 -2.46 -5.99
N VAL A 25 -8.91 -3.13 -5.81
CA VAL A 25 -7.81 -2.68 -4.97
C VAL A 25 -6.69 -2.15 -5.85
N LEU A 26 -6.39 -0.86 -5.77
CA LEU A 26 -5.31 -0.22 -6.52
C LEU A 26 -4.03 -0.21 -5.70
N LEU A 27 -2.98 -0.87 -6.18
CA LEU A 27 -1.65 -0.85 -5.58
C LEU A 27 -0.84 0.33 -6.13
N TYR A 28 -0.39 1.23 -5.26
CA TYR A 28 0.46 2.36 -5.64
C TYR A 28 1.94 2.05 -5.54
N SER A 29 2.35 1.39 -4.46
CA SER A 29 3.75 1.02 -4.26
C SER A 29 3.90 -0.19 -3.35
N VAL A 30 4.94 -0.97 -3.62
CA VAL A 30 5.38 -2.07 -2.77
C VAL A 30 6.87 -1.87 -2.51
N GLY A 31 7.25 -1.75 -1.24
CA GLY A 31 8.62 -1.47 -0.85
C GLY A 31 9.06 -2.33 0.32
N HIS A 32 10.31 -2.80 0.28
CA HIS A 32 10.93 -3.48 1.41
C HIS A 32 11.28 -2.46 2.50
N ARG A 33 10.94 -2.71 3.76
CA ARG A 33 11.20 -1.77 4.88
C ARG A 33 12.67 -1.40 5.03
N LYS A 34 13.59 -2.35 4.77
CA LYS A 34 15.04 -2.06 4.77
C LYS A 34 15.47 -1.02 3.72
N LYS A 35 14.69 -0.78 2.67
CA LYS A 35 14.92 0.33 1.72
C LYS A 35 14.38 1.68 2.20
N ILE A 36 13.50 1.70 3.21
CA ILE A 36 12.87 2.91 3.75
C ILE A 36 13.72 3.52 4.88
N TYR A 37 14.44 2.70 5.65
CA TYR A 37 15.31 3.17 6.74
C TYR A 37 16.78 3.32 6.34
N ARG A 38 17.05 3.77 5.10
CA ARG A 38 18.39 4.22 4.70
C ARG A 38 18.43 5.73 4.62
#